data_AF-A0A0A9D539-F1
#
_entry.id   AF-A0A0A9D539-F1
#
_cell.length_a   1.000
_cell.length_b   1.000
_cell.length_c   1.000
_cell.angle_alpha   90.00
_cell.angle_beta   90.00
_cell.angle_gamma   90.00
#
_symmetry.space_group_name_H-M   'P 1'
#
loop_
_entity.id
_entity.type
_entity.pdbx_description
1 polymer ?
#
loop_
_entity_poly.entity_id
_entity_poly.type
_entity_poly.pdbx_seq_one_letter_code
_entity_poly.pdbx_strand_id
1 'polypeptide(L)'
;MVLIPLVRDYIDRMLHDIPGMKVLVLDSQTVGMVSVVYSQSDLLRKEVFLVETVDNVSSSKESMAHLKAVYFLRPSSDSVQKLRTHLAAPRFAEYHLFFSNILKIPQIQVLADSDEQEVVQQVQEFYADFCAIDPYYFTLNIQNNHMYMLPMVVDSPGMQSFCDRAVDGIASVFLALKRRPVIRYQRTSDAAKRIAQETAVGQTVTVKHFS
;
A
#
# COMPACT_ATOMS: atom_id res chain seq x y z
N MET A 1 -2.31 20.15 7.47
CA MET A 1 -1.79 19.18 6.49
C MET A 1 -2.98 18.53 5.81
N VAL A 2 -2.95 18.50 4.49
CA VAL A 2 -4.07 18.12 3.64
C VAL A 2 -3.73 16.76 3.05
N LEU A 3 -4.66 15.81 3.07
CA LEU A 3 -4.39 14.41 2.72
C LEU A 3 -4.09 14.21 1.24
N ILE A 4 -4.81 14.91 0.35
CA ILE A 4 -4.62 14.77 -1.11
C ILE A 4 -3.20 15.20 -1.55
N PRO A 5 -2.70 16.42 -1.22
CA PRO A 5 -1.33 16.80 -1.56
C PRO A 5 -0.27 15.88 -0.98
N LEU A 6 -0.51 15.30 0.19
CA LEU A 6 0.41 14.38 0.83
C LEU A 6 0.55 13.08 0.03
N VAL A 7 -0.58 12.48 -0.37
CA VAL A 7 -0.56 11.27 -1.22
C VAL A 7 0.00 11.60 -2.61
N ARG A 8 -0.29 12.80 -3.15
CA ARG A 8 0.34 13.28 -4.39
C ARG A 8 1.86 13.30 -4.30
N ASP A 9 2.39 13.87 -3.23
CA ASP A 9 3.83 13.99 -3.01
C ASP A 9 4.53 12.61 -2.94
N TYR A 10 3.89 11.61 -2.34
CA TYR A 10 4.42 10.25 -2.35
C TYR A 10 4.48 9.65 -3.76
N ILE A 11 3.39 9.75 -4.52
CA ILE A 11 3.33 9.24 -5.91
C ILE A 11 4.25 10.05 -6.83
N ASP A 12 4.41 11.35 -6.58
CA ASP A 12 5.32 12.21 -7.32
C ASP A 12 6.77 11.76 -7.14
N ARG A 13 7.20 11.54 -5.90
CA ARG A 13 8.54 11.01 -5.61
C ARG A 13 8.76 9.65 -6.26
N MET A 14 7.77 8.76 -6.13
CA MET A 14 7.79 7.43 -6.76
C MET A 14 8.07 7.48 -8.27
N LEU A 15 7.40 8.38 -8.99
CA LEU A 15 7.45 8.45 -10.45
C LEU A 15 8.56 9.36 -10.99
N HIS A 16 9.01 10.33 -10.19
CA HIS A 16 10.05 11.28 -10.58
C HIS A 16 11.45 10.67 -10.48
N ASP A 17 11.70 9.84 -9.48
CA ASP A 17 13.03 9.22 -9.23
C ASP A 17 13.43 8.21 -10.32
N ILE A 18 12.48 7.84 -11.20
CA ILE A 18 12.66 6.84 -12.25
C ILE A 18 12.56 7.58 -13.59
N PRO A 19 13.61 7.59 -14.42
CA PRO A 19 13.55 8.19 -15.75
C PRO A 19 13.08 7.18 -16.81
N GLY A 20 12.37 7.66 -17.84
CA GLY A 20 12.03 6.89 -19.04
C GLY A 20 10.62 6.28 -19.03
N MET A 21 10.37 5.35 -19.95
CA MET A 21 9.05 4.76 -20.14
C MET A 21 8.69 3.79 -19.01
N LYS A 22 7.59 4.08 -18.30
CA LYS A 22 7.17 3.34 -17.11
C LYS A 22 5.87 2.58 -17.32
N VAL A 23 5.77 1.46 -16.62
CA VAL A 23 4.52 0.76 -16.33
C VAL A 23 4.23 0.88 -14.84
N LEU A 24 3.04 1.36 -14.48
CA LEU A 24 2.59 1.39 -13.09
C LEU A 24 1.77 0.13 -12.80
N VAL A 25 2.31 -0.74 -11.95
CA VAL A 25 1.64 -1.98 -11.53
C VAL A 25 1.05 -1.79 -10.14
N LEU A 26 -0.26 -1.98 -10.03
CA LEU A 26 -1.06 -1.75 -8.82
C LEU A 26 -1.75 -3.04 -8.36
N ASP A 27 -2.17 -3.10 -7.10
CA ASP A 27 -3.11 -4.12 -6.64
C ASP A 27 -4.53 -3.56 -6.54
N SER A 28 -5.49 -4.44 -6.23
CA SER A 28 -6.90 -4.08 -6.15
C SER A 28 -7.21 -2.97 -5.13
N GLN A 29 -6.37 -2.78 -4.11
CA GLN A 29 -6.51 -1.73 -3.10
C GLN A 29 -5.83 -0.43 -3.54
N THR A 30 -4.59 -0.51 -4.03
CA THR A 30 -3.79 0.66 -4.41
C THR A 30 -4.31 1.34 -5.67
N VAL A 31 -5.01 0.62 -6.56
CA VAL A 31 -5.77 1.24 -7.66
C VAL A 31 -6.70 2.33 -7.14
N GLY A 32 -7.45 2.06 -6.07
CA GLY A 32 -8.35 3.05 -5.48
C GLY A 32 -7.60 4.26 -4.88
N MET A 33 -6.46 4.01 -4.25
CA MET A 33 -5.64 5.05 -3.62
C MET A 33 -5.05 6.02 -4.67
N VAL A 34 -4.53 5.49 -5.78
CA VAL A 34 -3.96 6.27 -6.87
C VAL A 34 -5.05 6.99 -7.67
N SER A 35 -6.14 6.29 -8.01
CA SER A 35 -7.19 6.82 -8.90
C SER A 35 -7.95 8.02 -8.32
N VAL A 36 -8.01 8.14 -6.99
CA VAL A 36 -8.63 9.30 -6.33
C VAL A 36 -7.78 10.56 -6.48
N VAL A 37 -6.47 10.39 -6.68
CA VAL A 37 -5.49 11.48 -6.59
C VAL A 37 -4.92 11.87 -7.96
N TYR A 38 -4.88 10.92 -8.89
CA TYR A 38 -4.31 11.05 -10.22
C TYR A 38 -5.28 10.63 -11.31
N SER A 39 -5.35 11.42 -12.39
CA SER A 39 -5.98 11.01 -13.64
C SER A 39 -4.99 10.24 -14.52
N GLN A 40 -5.53 9.49 -15.49
CA GLN A 40 -4.70 8.83 -16.52
C GLN A 40 -3.85 9.83 -17.31
N SER A 41 -4.38 11.02 -17.60
CA SER A 41 -3.61 12.08 -18.28
C SER A 41 -2.46 12.61 -17.42
N ASP A 42 -2.64 12.68 -16.10
CA ASP A 42 -1.58 13.11 -15.18
C ASP A 42 -0.45 12.06 -15.10
N LEU A 43 -0.81 10.77 -15.07
CA LEU A 43 0.15 9.66 -15.11
C LEU A 43 0.93 9.65 -16.43
N LEU A 44 0.26 9.86 -17.56
CA LEU A 44 0.93 9.92 -18.88
C LEU A 44 1.95 11.06 -18.96
N ARG A 45 1.67 12.23 -18.37
CA ARG A 45 2.64 13.34 -18.28
C ARG A 45 3.87 13.00 -17.44
N LYS A 46 3.80 11.96 -16.62
CA LYS A 46 4.91 11.43 -15.82
C LYS A 46 5.58 10.21 -16.46
N GLU A 47 5.36 10.01 -17.76
CA GLU A 47 5.91 8.93 -18.58
C GLU A 47 5.40 7.53 -18.15
N VAL A 48 4.25 7.46 -17.48
CA VAL A 48 3.54 6.21 -17.23
C VAL A 48 2.62 5.93 -18.40
N PHE A 49 3.01 5.00 -19.27
CA PHE A 49 2.28 4.68 -20.50
C PHE A 49 1.26 3.58 -20.32
N LEU A 50 1.46 2.73 -19.31
CA LEU A 50 0.60 1.59 -19.03
C LEU A 50 0.35 1.50 -17.53
N VAL A 51 -0.89 1.25 -17.16
CA VAL A 51 -1.31 0.95 -15.79
C VAL A 51 -1.91 -0.45 -15.80
N GLU A 52 -1.30 -1.38 -15.07
CA GLU A 52 -1.78 -2.76 -14.96
C GLU A 52 -2.05 -3.14 -13.52
N THR A 53 -2.92 -4.12 -13.32
CA THR A 53 -3.04 -4.79 -12.03
C THR A 53 -2.02 -5.92 -11.93
N VAL A 54 -1.54 -6.22 -10.73
CA VAL A 54 -0.64 -7.34 -10.46
C VAL A 54 -1.20 -8.67 -10.98
N ASP A 55 -2.52 -8.84 -10.97
CA ASP A 55 -3.22 -10.02 -11.51
C ASP A 55 -3.10 -10.14 -13.03
N ASN A 56 -3.20 -9.01 -13.75
CA ASN A 56 -3.13 -9.01 -15.22
C ASN A 56 -1.72 -9.26 -15.72
N VAL A 57 -0.72 -8.72 -15.00
CA VAL A 57 0.70 -8.89 -15.35
C VAL A 57 1.10 -10.38 -15.38
N SER A 58 0.51 -11.20 -14.49
CA SER A 58 0.72 -12.65 -14.46
C SER A 58 0.17 -13.38 -15.70
N SER A 59 -0.81 -12.79 -16.40
CA SER A 59 -1.53 -13.46 -17.50
C SER A 59 -0.90 -13.23 -18.87
N SER A 60 -0.23 -12.08 -19.07
CA SER A 60 0.41 -11.74 -20.34
C SER A 60 1.86 -12.22 -20.41
N LYS A 61 2.21 -12.91 -21.50
CA LYS A 61 3.57 -13.43 -21.77
C LYS A 61 4.44 -12.51 -22.61
N GLU A 62 3.91 -11.36 -23.02
CA GLU A 62 4.64 -10.43 -23.87
C GLU A 62 5.75 -9.75 -23.05
N SER A 63 6.99 -9.89 -23.51
CA SER A 63 8.16 -9.25 -22.91
C SER A 63 8.18 -7.78 -23.30
N MET A 64 8.30 -6.91 -22.30
CA MET A 64 8.38 -5.47 -22.46
C MET A 64 9.69 -4.96 -21.84
N ALA A 65 10.81 -5.55 -22.26
CA ALA A 65 12.14 -5.25 -21.72
C ALA A 65 12.65 -3.81 -21.96
N HIS A 66 11.90 -2.96 -22.65
CA HIS A 66 12.20 -1.52 -22.80
C HIS A 66 11.51 -0.66 -21.74
N LEU A 67 10.64 -1.25 -20.90
CA LEU A 67 9.88 -0.56 -19.88
C LEU A 67 10.44 -0.82 -18.49
N LYS A 68 10.28 0.18 -17.63
CA LYS A 68 10.58 0.09 -16.19
C LYS A 68 9.29 -0.09 -15.41
N ALA A 69 9.24 -1.08 -14.55
CA ALA A 69 8.05 -1.37 -13.76
C ALA A 69 8.10 -0.68 -12.40
N VAL A 70 7.08 0.12 -12.12
CA VAL A 70 6.84 0.76 -10.84
C VAL A 70 5.73 0.01 -10.15
N TYR A 71 6.06 -0.77 -9.13
CA TYR A 71 5.07 -1.50 -8.34
C TYR A 71 4.65 -0.64 -7.16
N PHE A 72 3.36 -0.33 -7.04
CA PHE A 72 2.81 0.25 -5.83
C PHE A 72 1.74 -0.67 -5.25
N LEU A 73 2.11 -1.42 -4.22
CA LEU A 73 1.32 -2.52 -3.67
C LEU A 73 1.14 -2.37 -2.16
N ARG A 74 0.10 -2.95 -1.61
CA ARG A 74 -0.01 -3.19 -0.17
C ARG A 74 0.87 -4.38 0.22
N PRO A 75 1.54 -4.38 1.39
CA PRO A 75 2.38 -5.50 1.85
C PRO A 75 1.54 -6.71 2.35
N SER A 76 0.52 -7.10 1.57
CA SER A 76 -0.32 -8.26 1.83
C SER A 76 0.38 -9.55 1.39
N SER A 77 0.06 -10.67 2.02
CA SER A 77 0.64 -11.97 1.64
C SER A 77 0.35 -12.34 0.18
N ASP A 78 -0.83 -11.96 -0.33
CA ASP A 78 -1.24 -12.18 -1.71
C ASP A 78 -0.40 -11.34 -2.68
N SER A 79 -0.28 -10.03 -2.44
CA SER A 79 0.53 -9.12 -3.27
C SER A 79 2.00 -9.54 -3.31
N VAL A 80 2.58 -9.93 -2.15
CA VAL A 80 3.97 -10.40 -2.06
C VAL A 80 4.17 -11.72 -2.80
N GLN A 81 3.24 -12.66 -2.69
CA GLN A 81 3.34 -13.94 -3.40
C GLN A 81 3.22 -13.78 -4.92
N LYS A 82 2.38 -12.86 -5.40
CA LYS A 82 2.31 -12.53 -6.84
C LYS A 82 3.59 -11.87 -7.32
N LEU A 83 4.10 -10.91 -6.55
CA LEU A 83 5.36 -10.24 -6.88
C LEU A 83 6.53 -11.22 -6.93
N ARG A 84 6.59 -12.19 -6.00
CA ARG A 84 7.55 -13.30 -6.02
C ARG A 84 7.54 -14.05 -7.36
N THR A 85 6.36 -14.38 -7.88
CA THR A 85 6.22 -15.04 -9.19
C THR A 85 6.67 -14.13 -10.33
N HIS A 86 6.46 -12.82 -10.23
CA HIS A 86 6.89 -11.87 -11.26
C HIS A 86 8.41 -11.67 -11.28
N LEU A 87 9.08 -11.77 -10.13
CA LEU A 87 10.54 -11.67 -10.03
C LEU A 87 11.23 -12.94 -10.56
N ALA A 88 10.62 -14.11 -10.37
CA ALA A 88 11.12 -15.37 -10.92
C ALA A 88 11.08 -15.42 -12.47
N ALA A 89 10.19 -14.67 -13.10
CA ALA A 89 10.06 -14.59 -14.55
C ALA A 89 9.82 -13.13 -14.99
N PRO A 90 10.86 -12.28 -14.97
CA PRO A 90 10.69 -10.86 -15.17
C PRO A 90 10.34 -10.54 -16.63
N ARG A 91 9.43 -9.57 -16.78
CA ARG A 91 8.90 -9.11 -18.07
C ARG A 91 9.43 -7.74 -18.46
N PHE A 92 9.96 -6.99 -17.50
CA PHE A 92 10.41 -5.61 -17.61
C PHE A 92 11.92 -5.54 -17.36
N ALA A 93 12.57 -4.45 -17.77
CA ALA A 93 14.01 -4.30 -17.54
C ALA A 93 14.37 -4.03 -16.08
N GLU A 94 13.60 -3.18 -15.42
CA GLU A 94 13.87 -2.72 -14.06
C GLU A 94 12.59 -2.80 -13.22
N TYR A 95 12.75 -3.17 -11.94
CA TYR A 95 11.66 -3.27 -10.99
C TYR A 95 11.91 -2.31 -9.83
N HIS A 96 11.01 -1.35 -9.64
CA HIS A 96 11.02 -0.44 -8.51
C HIS A 96 9.82 -0.74 -7.62
N LEU A 97 10.08 -1.20 -6.40
CA LEU A 97 9.07 -1.74 -5.50
C LEU A 97 8.71 -0.71 -4.43
N PHE A 98 7.44 -0.33 -4.38
CA PHE A 98 6.91 0.61 -3.40
C PHE A 98 5.74 -0.01 -2.66
N PHE A 99 5.79 0.04 -1.33
CA PHE A 99 4.77 -0.53 -0.47
C PHE A 99 3.93 0.55 0.23
N SER A 100 2.61 0.39 0.27
CA SER A 100 1.68 1.36 0.90
C SER A 100 1.81 1.44 2.43
N ASN A 101 2.49 0.47 3.04
CA ASN A 101 2.67 0.32 4.47
C ASN A 101 3.97 -0.43 4.79
N ILE A 102 4.24 -0.65 6.08
CA ILE A 102 5.45 -1.32 6.57
C ILE A 102 5.57 -2.73 5.97
N LEU A 103 6.72 -3.00 5.35
CA LEU A 103 7.05 -4.31 4.82
C LEU A 103 7.82 -5.11 5.88
N LYS A 104 7.33 -6.31 6.22
CA LYS A 104 7.95 -7.11 7.29
C LYS A 104 9.26 -7.73 6.80
N ILE A 105 10.24 -7.86 7.69
CA ILE A 105 11.56 -8.47 7.38
C ILE A 105 11.44 -9.83 6.66
N PRO A 106 10.57 -10.77 7.08
CA PRO A 106 10.41 -12.04 6.36
C PRO A 106 9.91 -11.87 4.93
N GLN A 107 9.06 -10.86 4.67
CA GLN A 107 8.59 -10.57 3.31
C GLN A 107 9.73 -10.00 2.45
N ILE A 108 10.61 -9.17 3.02
CA ILE A 108 11.81 -8.66 2.34
C ILE A 108 12.72 -9.81 1.94
N GLN A 109 12.96 -10.76 2.84
CA GLN A 109 13.78 -11.95 2.57
C GLN A 109 13.20 -12.78 1.42
N VAL A 110 11.89 -13.05 1.44
CA VAL A 110 11.22 -13.79 0.37
C VAL A 110 11.37 -13.10 -0.99
N LEU A 111 11.27 -11.77 -1.04
CA LEU A 111 11.45 -11.01 -2.28
C LEU A 111 12.91 -11.04 -2.76
N ALA A 112 13.87 -10.87 -1.84
CA ALA A 112 15.29 -10.93 -2.16
C ALA A 112 15.70 -12.31 -2.69
N ASP A 113 15.24 -13.39 -2.06
CA ASP A 113 15.51 -14.77 -2.50
C ASP A 113 14.92 -15.09 -3.88
N SER A 114 13.91 -14.33 -4.31
CA SER A 114 13.20 -14.56 -5.58
C SER A 114 13.71 -13.69 -6.73
N ASP A 115 14.56 -12.70 -6.45
CA ASP A 115 15.15 -11.82 -7.46
C ASP A 115 16.45 -12.42 -8.03
N GLU A 116 16.36 -13.62 -8.61
CA GLU A 116 17.52 -14.34 -9.16
C GLU A 116 18.19 -13.59 -10.33
N GLN A 117 17.46 -12.68 -10.98
CA GLN A 117 17.94 -11.91 -12.14
C GLN A 117 18.39 -10.49 -11.76
N GLU A 118 18.40 -10.15 -10.46
CA GLU A 118 18.84 -8.85 -9.92
C GLU A 118 18.17 -7.65 -10.61
N VAL A 119 16.87 -7.78 -10.93
CA VAL A 119 16.13 -6.72 -11.65
C VAL A 119 15.59 -5.65 -10.70
N VAL A 120 15.52 -5.92 -9.40
CA VAL A 120 15.01 -4.98 -8.40
C VAL A 120 16.03 -3.87 -8.15
N GLN A 121 15.67 -2.65 -8.50
CA GLN A 121 16.53 -1.48 -8.34
C GLN A 121 16.35 -0.79 -6.99
N GLN A 122 15.14 -0.84 -6.43
CA GLN A 122 14.84 -0.21 -5.15
C GLN A 122 13.61 -0.81 -4.48
N VAL A 123 13.60 -0.75 -3.15
CA VAL A 123 12.45 -1.08 -2.31
C VAL A 123 12.24 0.08 -1.34
N GLN A 124 11.06 0.70 -1.36
CA GLN A 124 10.71 1.80 -0.46
C GLN A 124 9.31 1.66 0.12
N GLU A 125 9.11 2.25 1.29
CA GLU A 125 7.81 2.31 1.97
C GLU A 125 7.21 3.73 1.83
N PHE A 126 6.00 3.81 1.28
CA PHE A 126 5.20 5.01 1.27
C PHE A 126 3.93 4.80 2.05
N TYR A 127 3.82 5.44 3.21
CA TYR A 127 2.68 5.31 4.12
C TYR A 127 1.43 6.01 3.55
N ALA A 128 0.83 5.39 2.54
CA ALA A 128 -0.35 5.86 1.82
C ALA A 128 -1.40 4.74 1.70
N ASP A 129 -1.63 4.00 2.79
CA ASP A 129 -2.54 2.84 2.83
C ASP A 129 -4.02 3.22 3.04
N PHE A 130 -4.45 4.34 2.45
CA PHE A 130 -5.78 4.93 2.57
C PHE A 130 -6.14 5.74 1.31
N CYS A 131 -7.44 5.90 1.04
CA CYS A 131 -7.93 6.73 -0.05
C CYS A 131 -8.26 8.14 0.47
N ALA A 132 -7.51 9.15 0.03
CA ALA A 132 -7.72 10.56 0.39
C ALA A 132 -8.80 11.20 -0.50
N ILE A 133 -10.06 11.10 -0.10
CA ILE A 133 -11.21 11.59 -0.89
C ILE A 133 -11.31 13.12 -0.84
N ASP A 134 -11.00 13.74 0.30
CA ASP A 134 -11.03 15.19 0.51
C ASP A 134 -9.79 15.62 1.29
N PRO A 135 -9.39 16.91 1.25
CA PRO A 135 -8.45 17.51 2.18
C PRO A 135 -8.37 16.95 3.60
N TYR A 136 -9.52 16.71 4.23
CA TYR A 136 -9.61 16.27 5.63
C TYR A 136 -10.39 14.96 5.80
N TYR A 137 -10.72 14.28 4.71
CA TYR A 137 -11.51 13.05 4.73
C TYR A 137 -10.80 11.93 3.98
N PHE A 138 -10.71 10.77 4.62
CA PHE A 138 -10.19 9.55 4.01
C PHE A 138 -11.09 8.36 4.30
N THR A 139 -10.93 7.33 3.49
CA THR A 139 -11.49 6.00 3.73
C THR A 139 -10.39 4.96 3.62
N LEU A 140 -10.52 3.88 4.39
CA LEU A 140 -9.65 2.70 4.25
C LEU A 140 -10.15 1.74 3.16
N ASN A 141 -11.30 2.05 2.54
CA ASN A 141 -11.92 1.27 1.47
C ASN A 141 -12.09 -0.23 1.84
N ILE A 142 -12.46 -0.50 3.10
CA ILE A 142 -12.69 -1.85 3.61
C ILE A 142 -14.10 -2.28 3.22
N GLN A 143 -14.20 -3.32 2.40
CA GLN A 143 -15.49 -3.87 1.99
C GLN A 143 -16.25 -4.47 3.19
N ASN A 144 -17.57 -4.33 3.18
CA ASN A 144 -18.46 -4.90 4.19
C ASN A 144 -18.15 -4.48 5.64
N ASN A 145 -17.47 -3.34 5.84
CA ASN A 145 -17.12 -2.84 7.18
C ASN A 145 -18.34 -2.66 8.10
N HIS A 146 -19.49 -2.28 7.55
CA HIS A 146 -20.74 -2.07 8.27
C HIS A 146 -21.19 -3.31 9.03
N MET A 147 -20.90 -4.51 8.53
CA MET A 147 -21.25 -5.77 9.20
C MET A 147 -20.52 -5.92 10.53
N TYR A 148 -19.24 -5.52 10.60
CA TYR A 148 -18.40 -5.61 11.80
C TYR A 148 -18.67 -4.47 12.80
N MET A 149 -19.48 -3.48 12.44
CA MET A 149 -19.89 -2.40 13.33
C MET A 149 -21.24 -2.67 14.00
N LEU A 150 -21.90 -3.79 13.70
CA LEU A 150 -23.18 -4.15 14.29
C LEU A 150 -23.00 -4.79 15.68
N PRO A 151 -23.81 -4.42 16.70
CA PRO A 151 -23.69 -4.95 18.06
C PRO A 151 -23.85 -6.48 18.18
N MET A 152 -24.52 -7.11 17.21
CA MET A 152 -24.79 -8.55 17.22
C MET A 152 -23.64 -9.41 16.67
N VAL A 153 -22.65 -8.83 16.01
CA VAL A 153 -21.52 -9.58 15.44
C VAL A 153 -20.39 -9.63 16.46
N VAL A 154 -20.59 -10.45 17.49
CA VAL A 154 -19.55 -10.79 18.46
C VAL A 154 -18.79 -12.02 17.92
N ASP A 155 -17.47 -11.93 17.78
CA ASP A 155 -16.58 -13.03 17.38
C ASP A 155 -16.83 -13.67 15.99
N SER A 156 -17.05 -12.84 14.95
CA SER A 156 -16.91 -13.35 13.58
C SER A 156 -15.44 -13.64 13.25
N PRO A 157 -15.10 -14.73 12.55
CA PRO A 157 -13.74 -15.02 12.10
C PRO A 157 -13.14 -13.89 11.22
N GLY A 158 -13.98 -13.07 10.57
CA GLY A 158 -13.55 -11.90 9.79
C GLY A 158 -13.26 -10.64 10.62
N MET A 159 -13.61 -10.63 11.91
CA MET A 159 -13.41 -9.45 12.77
C MET A 159 -11.92 -9.15 12.97
N GLN A 160 -11.09 -10.20 13.08
CA GLN A 160 -9.65 -10.05 13.24
C GLN A 160 -9.02 -9.35 12.03
N SER A 161 -9.27 -9.87 10.83
CA SER A 161 -8.72 -9.31 9.60
C SER A 161 -9.23 -7.89 9.34
N PHE A 162 -10.47 -7.60 9.72
CA PHE A 162 -11.01 -6.24 9.74
C PHE A 162 -10.21 -5.31 10.67
N CYS A 163 -9.98 -5.72 11.92
CA CYS A 163 -9.21 -4.95 12.89
C CYS A 163 -7.78 -4.71 12.40
N ASP A 164 -7.09 -5.76 11.94
CA ASP A 164 -5.72 -5.68 11.43
C ASP A 164 -5.63 -4.68 10.26
N ARG A 165 -6.57 -4.77 9.29
CA ARG A 165 -6.65 -3.84 8.17
C ARG A 165 -6.89 -2.39 8.61
N ALA A 166 -7.74 -2.19 9.61
CA ALA A 166 -8.03 -0.87 10.16
C ALA A 166 -6.82 -0.28 10.88
N VAL A 167 -6.13 -1.09 11.69
CA VAL A 167 -4.90 -0.71 12.40
C VAL A 167 -3.82 -0.31 11.41
N ASP A 168 -3.57 -1.12 10.38
CA ASP A 168 -2.60 -0.82 9.32
C ASP A 168 -2.89 0.53 8.65
N GLY A 169 -4.14 0.75 8.24
CA GLY A 169 -4.55 1.97 7.55
C GLY A 169 -4.46 3.21 8.43
N ILE A 170 -4.90 3.13 9.69
CA ILE A 170 -4.82 4.24 10.65
C ILE A 170 -3.35 4.54 11.00
N ALA A 171 -2.52 3.51 11.21
CA ALA A 171 -1.10 3.66 11.45
C ALA A 171 -0.41 4.34 10.26
N SER A 172 -0.75 3.95 9.03
CA SER A 172 -0.27 4.58 7.80
C SER A 172 -0.59 6.08 7.78
N VAL A 173 -1.82 6.48 8.12
CA VAL A 173 -2.21 7.91 8.24
C VAL A 173 -1.36 8.66 9.27
N PHE A 174 -1.08 8.05 10.42
CA PHE A 174 -0.25 8.69 11.46
C PHE A 174 1.19 8.91 10.99
N LEU A 175 1.77 7.92 10.31
CA LEU A 175 3.11 7.99 9.74
C LEU A 175 3.17 9.01 8.60
N ALA A 176 2.18 8.98 7.71
CA ALA A 176 2.00 9.94 6.62
C ALA A 176 2.02 11.38 7.15
N LEU A 177 1.18 11.66 8.15
CA LEU A 177 1.05 12.98 8.77
C LEU A 177 2.21 13.32 9.72
N LYS A 178 3.10 12.37 10.00
CA LYS A 178 4.19 12.48 11.00
C LYS A 178 3.65 12.94 12.36
N ARG A 179 2.53 12.38 12.81
CA ARG A 179 1.87 12.74 14.07
C ARG A 179 1.68 11.54 14.98
N ARG A 180 1.87 11.78 16.28
CA ARG A 180 1.59 10.80 17.34
C ARG A 180 0.42 11.28 18.21
N PRO A 181 -0.83 11.03 17.80
CA PRO A 181 -2.01 11.47 18.56
C PRO A 181 -2.23 10.63 19.82
N VAL A 182 -2.88 11.23 20.82
CA VAL A 182 -3.46 10.50 21.95
C VAL A 182 -4.69 9.75 21.46
N ILE A 183 -4.67 8.42 21.53
CA ILE A 183 -5.75 7.58 21.02
C ILE A 183 -6.88 7.48 22.06
N ARG A 184 -8.09 7.81 21.64
CA ARG A 184 -9.33 7.64 22.43
C ARG A 184 -10.31 6.79 21.64
N TYR A 185 -11.09 5.97 22.33
CA TYR A 185 -12.08 5.08 21.72
C TYR A 185 -13.39 5.11 22.51
N GLN A 186 -14.46 4.66 21.86
CA GLN A 186 -15.76 4.50 22.50
C GLN A 186 -15.76 3.24 23.39
N ARG A 187 -15.97 3.43 24.70
CA ARG A 187 -15.90 2.34 25.69
C ARG A 187 -16.85 1.17 25.40
N THR A 188 -18.01 1.45 24.81
CA THR A 188 -19.05 0.45 24.54
C THR A 188 -18.79 -0.36 23.27
N SER A 189 -17.69 -0.13 22.56
CA SER A 189 -17.35 -0.85 21.33
C SER A 189 -16.05 -1.62 21.52
N ASP A 190 -16.16 -2.95 21.54
CA ASP A 190 -14.99 -3.85 21.66
C ASP A 190 -14.07 -3.73 20.44
N ALA A 191 -14.63 -3.60 19.24
CA ALA A 191 -13.86 -3.36 18.02
C ALA A 191 -13.05 -2.04 18.11
N ALA A 192 -13.68 -0.95 18.56
CA ALA A 192 -12.99 0.33 18.71
C ALA A 192 -11.89 0.28 19.79
N LYS A 193 -12.15 -0.40 20.91
CA LYS A 193 -11.17 -0.65 21.97
C LYS A 193 -9.96 -1.41 21.43
N ARG A 194 -10.20 -2.48 20.69
CA ARG A 194 -9.17 -3.32 20.11
C ARG A 194 -8.29 -2.57 19.12
N ILE A 195 -8.91 -1.94 18.12
CA ILE A 195 -8.19 -1.13 17.11
C ILE A 195 -7.34 -0.06 17.81
N ALA A 196 -7.89 0.62 18.82
CA ALA A 196 -7.16 1.65 19.56
C ALA A 196 -5.94 1.10 20.31
N GLN A 197 -6.07 -0.06 20.97
CA GLN A 197 -4.98 -0.70 21.69
C GLN A 197 -3.87 -1.16 20.75
N GLU A 198 -4.23 -1.87 19.68
CA GLU A 198 -3.26 -2.38 18.69
C GLU A 198 -2.54 -1.24 17.95
N THR A 199 -3.27 -0.19 17.57
CA THR A 199 -2.68 1.01 16.94
C THR A 199 -1.71 1.73 17.88
N ALA A 200 -2.02 1.81 19.18
CA ALA A 200 -1.12 2.43 20.17
C ALA A 200 0.21 1.67 20.32
N VAL A 201 0.17 0.33 20.26
CA VAL A 201 1.36 -0.52 20.29
C VAL A 201 2.18 -0.31 19.02
N GLY A 202 1.53 -0.31 17.84
CA GLY A 202 2.18 -0.07 16.54
C GLY A 202 2.96 1.24 16.50
N GLN A 203 2.39 2.35 17.01
CA GLN A 203 3.08 3.64 17.09
C GLN A 203 4.40 3.58 17.89
N THR A 204 4.50 2.70 18.88
CA THR A 204 5.67 2.63 19.78
C THR A 204 6.83 1.88 19.14
N VAL A 205 6.54 0.88 18.29
CA VAL A 205 7.56 0.10 17.57
C VAL A 205 8.18 0.90 16.44
N THR A 206 7.36 1.66 15.69
CA THR A 206 7.84 2.41 14.52
C THR A 206 8.76 3.58 14.91
N VAL A 207 8.52 4.26 16.04
CA VAL A 207 9.37 5.39 16.49
C VAL A 207 10.82 4.95 16.76
N LYS A 208 11.06 3.71 17.21
CA LYS A 208 12.42 3.21 17.45
C LYS A 208 13.26 3.05 16.18
N HIS A 209 12.63 2.94 15.00
CA HIS A 209 13.34 2.84 13.72
C HIS A 209 13.65 4.21 13.10
N PHE A 210 13.03 5.29 13.58
CA PHE A 210 13.21 6.66 13.07
C PHE A 210 13.94 7.59 14.07
N SER A 211 14.44 7.07 15.20
CA SER A 211 15.16 7.82 16.24
C SER A 211 16.66 7.55 16.19
#